data_AF-A0A7J4S7J8-F1
#
_entry.id   AF-A0A7J4S7J8-F1
#
_cell.length_a   1.000
_cell.length_b   1.000
_cell.length_c   1.000
_cell.angle_alpha   90.00
_cell.angle_beta   90.00
_cell.angle_gamma   90.00
#
_symmetry.space_group_name_H-M   'P 1'
#
loop_
_entity.id
_entity.type
_entity.pdbx_description
1 polymer ?
#
loop_
_entity_poly.entity_id
_entity_poly.type
_entity_poly.pdbx_seq_one_letter_code
_entity_poly.pdbx_strand_id
1 'polypeptide(L)'
;MRYSDQEGTLAVQIAREALEAFVEGRSMRSFVVPKLFEEKAGAFVTLSKHGVQDPYEKLRGCIGYPEPFFPLLKAVVKSAEGAAEDPRFPPLKPAELTRVIVEVSLLTP
;
A
#
# COMPACT_ATOMS: atom_id res chain seq x y z
N MET A 1 -17.35 11.07 -6.74
CA MET A 1 -16.22 10.23 -6.30
C MET A 1 -15.26 11.13 -5.52
N ARG A 2 -14.84 10.78 -4.30
CA ARG A 2 -13.99 11.67 -3.46
C ARG A 2 -12.57 11.82 -4.00
N TYR A 3 -12.05 10.75 -4.60
CA TYR A 3 -10.71 10.68 -5.16
C TYR A 3 -10.80 10.58 -6.68
N SER A 4 -9.89 11.26 -7.38
CA SER A 4 -9.67 11.18 -8.81
C SER A 4 -8.71 10.04 -9.19
N ASP A 5 -8.69 9.64 -10.46
CA ASP A 5 -7.74 8.63 -10.95
C ASP A 5 -6.28 9.06 -10.80
N GLN A 6 -6.00 10.36 -10.86
CA GLN A 6 -4.67 10.91 -10.61
C GLN A 6 -4.25 10.73 -9.16
N GLU A 7 -5.16 10.97 -8.22
CA GLU A 7 -4.93 10.74 -6.78
C GLU A 7 -4.81 9.25 -6.47
N GLY A 8 -5.61 8.40 -7.12
CA GLY A 8 -5.46 6.94 -7.04
C GLY A 8 -4.10 6.46 -7.54
N THR A 9 -3.64 6.98 -8.68
CA THR A 9 -2.31 6.68 -9.23
C THR A 9 -1.21 7.10 -8.27
N LEU A 10 -1.30 8.30 -7.69
CA LEU A 10 -0.35 8.79 -6.70
C LEU A 10 -0.33 7.90 -5.45
N ALA A 11 -1.50 7.48 -4.95
CA ALA A 11 -1.59 6.59 -3.79
C ALA A 11 -0.90 5.25 -4.05
N VAL A 12 -1.08 4.65 -5.23
CA VAL A 12 -0.39 3.41 -5.63
C VAL A 12 1.11 3.62 -5.73
N GLN A 13 1.58 4.74 -6.29
CA GLN A 13 3.01 5.06 -6.36
C GLN A 13 3.65 5.23 -4.98
N ILE A 14 2.95 5.88 -4.05
CA ILE A 14 3.37 6.03 -2.65
C ILE A 14 3.43 4.66 -1.97
N ALA A 15 2.39 3.84 -2.10
CA ALA A 15 2.34 2.51 -1.52
C ALA A 15 3.48 1.60 -2.05
N ARG A 16 3.73 1.65 -3.37
CA ARG A 16 4.82 0.90 -4.00
C ARG A 16 6.19 1.31 -3.47
N GLU A 17 6.44 2.60 -3.38
CA GLU A 17 7.70 3.13 -2.86
C GLU A 17 7.86 2.85 -1.36
N ALA A 18 6.78 2.89 -0.58
CA ALA A 18 6.77 2.50 0.84
C ALA A 18 7.19 1.02 0.99
N LEU A 19 6.55 0.17 0.21
CA LEU A 19 6.80 -1.27 0.20
C LEU A 19 8.25 -1.59 -0.14
N GLU A 20 8.76 -1.03 -1.24
CA GLU A 20 10.15 -1.26 -1.67
C GLU A 20 11.13 -0.72 -0.65
N ALA A 21 10.92 0.51 -0.15
CA ALA A 21 11.80 1.11 0.85
C ALA A 21 11.91 0.26 2.12
N PHE A 22 10.76 -0.20 2.60
CA PHE A 22 10.66 -1.03 3.80
C PHE A 22 11.37 -2.38 3.62
N VAL A 23 11.09 -3.08 2.52
CA VAL A 23 11.66 -4.42 2.23
C VAL A 23 13.15 -4.37 1.97
N GLU A 24 13.65 -3.29 1.38
CA GLU A 24 15.08 -3.09 1.10
C GLU A 24 15.84 -2.46 2.28
N GLY A 25 15.15 -2.06 3.35
CA GLY A 25 15.77 -1.40 4.50
C GLY A 25 16.33 0.00 4.20
N ARG A 26 15.78 0.68 3.18
CA ARG A 26 16.16 2.04 2.79
C ARG A 26 15.12 3.06 3.26
N SER A 27 15.50 4.33 3.29
CA SER A 27 14.52 5.40 3.51
C SER A 27 13.64 5.60 2.28
N MET A 28 12.35 5.88 2.53
CA MET A 28 11.40 6.28 1.51
C MET A 28 11.74 7.66 0.96
N ARG A 29 11.59 7.87 -0.35
CA ARG A 29 11.64 9.21 -0.94
C ARG A 29 10.44 10.07 -0.50
N SER A 30 10.63 11.39 -0.48
CA SER A 30 9.54 12.32 -0.22
C SER A 30 8.63 12.47 -1.44
N PHE A 31 7.33 12.70 -1.19
CA PHE A 31 6.34 13.00 -2.21
C PHE A 31 5.71 14.37 -1.94
N VAL A 32 5.46 15.12 -3.01
CA VAL A 32 4.56 16.28 -2.96
C VAL A 32 3.15 15.74 -3.17
N VAL A 33 2.27 15.95 -2.19
CA VAL A 33 0.90 15.41 -2.21
C VAL A 33 -0.14 16.54 -2.14
N PRO A 34 -1.32 16.36 -2.73
CA PRO A 34 -2.45 17.27 -2.53
C PRO A 34 -2.86 17.33 -1.06
N LYS A 35 -3.48 18.45 -0.64
CA LYS A 35 -3.99 18.63 0.74
C LYS A 35 -4.89 17.49 1.21
N LEU A 36 -5.64 16.86 0.30
CA LEU A 36 -6.50 15.71 0.60
C LEU A 36 -5.71 14.55 1.26
N PHE A 37 -4.43 14.38 0.95
CA PHE A 37 -3.59 13.33 1.55
C PHE A 37 -3.13 13.64 2.97
N GLU A 38 -3.26 14.90 3.40
CA GLU A 38 -2.98 15.36 4.76
C GLU A 38 -4.20 15.20 5.68
N GLU A 39 -5.38 15.00 5.11
CA GLU A 39 -6.60 14.71 5.86
C GLU A 39 -6.60 13.29 6.40
N LYS A 40 -7.27 13.10 7.54
CA LYS A 40 -7.41 11.77 8.13
C LYS A 40 -8.36 10.91 7.31
N ALA A 41 -7.91 9.72 6.92
CA ALA A 41 -8.71 8.75 6.19
C ALA A 41 -8.19 7.32 6.42
N GLY A 42 -9.08 6.34 6.28
CA GLY A 42 -8.72 4.94 6.27
C GLY A 42 -8.16 4.50 4.91
N ALA A 43 -7.25 3.53 4.92
CA ALA A 43 -6.69 2.95 3.69
C ALA A 43 -6.22 1.51 3.92
N PHE A 44 -6.41 0.68 2.90
CA PHE A 44 -5.88 -0.69 2.81
C PHE A 44 -4.89 -0.79 1.65
N VAL A 45 -3.82 -1.56 1.85
CA VAL A 45 -2.90 -1.95 0.79
C VAL A 45 -2.93 -3.47 0.67
N THR A 46 -3.18 -3.94 -0.54
CA THR A 46 -3.21 -5.36 -0.89
C THR A 46 -2.05 -5.66 -1.84
N LEU A 47 -1.25 -6.65 -1.49
CA LEU A 47 -0.17 -7.19 -2.31
C LEU A 47 -0.65 -8.48 -2.95
N SER A 48 -0.44 -8.61 -4.25
CA SER A 48 -0.74 -9.84 -4.97
C SER A 48 0.37 -10.28 -5.91
N LYS A 49 0.48 -11.59 -6.15
CA LYS A 49 1.47 -12.17 -7.06
C LYS A 49 1.02 -12.01 -8.51
N HIS A 50 1.89 -11.47 -9.35
CA HIS A 50 1.67 -11.40 -10.80
C HIS A 50 1.68 -12.80 -11.43
N GLY A 51 0.80 -13.04 -12.40
CA GLY A 51 0.76 -14.29 -13.18
C GLY A 51 0.09 -15.49 -12.49
N VAL A 52 -0.48 -15.32 -11.30
CA VAL A 52 -1.25 -16.37 -10.61
C VAL A 52 -2.73 -16.24 -10.95
N GLN A 53 -3.32 -17.32 -11.47
CA GLN A 53 -4.73 -17.35 -11.88
C GLN A 53 -5.67 -17.75 -10.74
N ASP A 54 -5.18 -18.54 -9.78
CA ASP A 54 -5.97 -18.89 -8.61
C ASP A 54 -6.08 -17.68 -7.66
N PRO A 55 -7.30 -17.16 -7.39
CA PRO A 55 -7.49 -16.00 -6.52
C PRO A 55 -7.01 -16.25 -5.08
N TYR A 56 -7.01 -17.49 -4.60
CA TYR A 56 -6.55 -17.85 -3.25
C TYR A 56 -5.02 -17.89 -3.15
N GLU A 57 -4.32 -18.23 -4.23
CA GLU A 57 -2.85 -18.20 -4.27
C GLU A 57 -2.29 -16.82 -4.68
N LYS A 58 -3.16 -15.95 -5.19
CA LYS A 58 -2.81 -14.61 -5.68
C LYS A 58 -2.49 -13.64 -4.54
N LEU A 59 -3.08 -13.78 -3.36
CA LEU A 59 -2.84 -12.88 -2.23
C LEU A 59 -1.43 -13.08 -1.65
N ARG A 60 -0.70 -11.97 -1.40
CA ARG A 60 0.65 -11.97 -0.83
C ARG A 60 0.77 -11.19 0.49
N GLY A 61 -0.23 -10.38 0.80
CA GLY A 61 -0.34 -9.62 2.04
C GLY A 61 -1.44 -8.58 1.92
N CYS A 62 -2.14 -8.26 3.01
CA CYS A 62 -3.12 -7.20 3.04
C CYS A 62 -3.26 -6.65 4.46
N ILE A 63 -2.96 -5.37 4.63
CA ILE A 63 -3.10 -4.65 5.89
C ILE A 63 -3.69 -3.27 5.60
N GLY A 64 -4.48 -2.79 6.55
CA GLY A 64 -5.05 -1.45 6.47
C GLY A 64 -5.56 -0.93 7.80
N TYR A 65 -5.87 0.35 7.80
CA TYR A 65 -6.51 1.04 8.90
C TYR A 65 -7.91 1.45 8.43
N PRO A 66 -8.98 0.80 8.94
CA PRO A 66 -10.34 1.13 8.52
C PRO A 66 -10.77 2.50 9.05
N GLU A 67 -10.37 2.82 10.28
CA GLU A 67 -10.68 4.10 10.92
C GLU A 67 -9.62 5.18 10.59
N PRO A 68 -10.01 6.46 10.52
CA PRO A 68 -9.15 7.56 10.12
C PRO A 68 -8.21 8.01 11.25
N PHE A 69 -7.33 7.13 11.71
CA PHE A 69 -6.35 7.43 12.76
C PHE A 69 -5.21 8.32 12.27
N PHE A 70 -4.85 8.20 10.99
CA PHE A 70 -3.69 8.86 10.37
C PHE A 70 -4.11 9.73 9.19
N PRO A 71 -3.31 10.77 8.85
CA PRO A 71 -3.35 11.37 7.52
C PRO A 71 -3.26 10.29 6.43
N LEU A 72 -3.98 10.45 5.34
CA LEU A 72 -4.09 9.43 4.29
C LEU A 72 -2.72 8.98 3.77
N LEU A 73 -1.78 9.92 3.55
CA LEU A 73 -0.40 9.59 3.19
C LEU A 73 0.22 8.57 4.16
N LYS A 74 0.09 8.83 5.46
CA LYS A 74 0.65 7.97 6.51
C LYS A 74 -0.12 6.65 6.62
N ALA A 75 -1.44 6.66 6.41
CA ALA A 75 -2.25 5.44 6.36
C ALA A 75 -1.76 4.53 5.22
N VAL A 76 -1.61 5.05 4.01
CA VAL A 76 -1.11 4.30 2.84
C VAL A 76 0.29 3.73 3.10
N VAL A 77 1.21 4.53 3.62
CA VAL A 77 2.57 4.08 3.94
C VAL A 77 2.56 2.96 4.98
N LYS A 78 1.86 3.14 6.10
CA LYS A 78 1.80 2.14 7.17
C LYS A 78 1.11 0.85 6.72
N SER A 79 0.07 0.97 5.91
CA SER A 79 -0.62 -0.18 5.31
C SER A 79 0.29 -0.97 4.37
N ALA A 80 1.11 -0.29 3.55
CA ALA A 80 2.07 -0.94 2.66
C ALA A 80 3.19 -1.68 3.42
N GLU A 81 3.78 -1.02 4.43
CA GLU A 81 4.77 -1.63 5.34
C GLU A 81 4.18 -2.87 6.03
N GLY A 82 2.98 -2.73 6.61
CA GLY A 82 2.30 -3.83 7.28
C GLY A 82 1.94 -4.98 6.34
N ALA A 83 1.53 -4.69 5.10
CA ALA A 83 1.22 -5.72 4.12
C ALA A 83 2.46 -6.55 3.72
N ALA A 84 3.67 -5.99 3.82
CA ALA A 84 4.92 -6.71 3.61
C ALA A 84 5.21 -7.73 4.72
N GLU A 85 4.71 -7.50 5.93
CA GLU A 85 4.88 -8.32 7.13
C GLU A 85 3.57 -8.94 7.62
N ASP A 86 2.58 -9.07 6.75
CA ASP A 86 1.29 -9.65 7.11
C ASP A 86 1.51 -11.03 7.76
N PRO A 87 1.09 -11.23 9.02
CA PRO A 87 1.46 -12.40 9.82
C PRO A 87 0.93 -13.72 9.26
N ARG A 88 0.02 -13.66 8.28
CA ARG A 88 -0.49 -14.84 7.56
C ARG A 88 0.52 -15.38 6.55
N PHE A 89 1.54 -14.61 6.19
CA PHE A 89 2.54 -14.93 5.18
C PHE A 89 3.96 -14.75 5.72
N PRO A 90 4.97 -15.44 5.14
CA PRO A 90 6.35 -15.08 5.38
C PRO A 90 6.63 -13.62 4.97
N PRO A 91 7.51 -12.89 5.69
CA PRO A 91 7.90 -11.53 5.31
C PRO A 91 8.31 -11.43 3.84
N LEU A 92 7.89 -10.36 3.17
CA LEU A 92 8.19 -10.13 1.76
C LEU A 92 9.69 -9.94 1.55
N LYS A 93 10.25 -10.68 0.58
CA LYS A 93 11.68 -10.59 0.26
C LYS A 93 11.94 -9.62 -0.89
N PRO A 94 13.11 -8.97 -0.95
CA PRO A 94 13.47 -8.07 -2.05
C PRO A 94 13.31 -8.71 -3.45
N ALA A 95 13.68 -9.99 -3.58
CA ALA A 95 13.55 -10.72 -4.85
C ALA A 95 12.10 -10.88 -5.35
N GLU A 96 11.10 -10.74 -4.48
CA GLU A 96 9.68 -10.85 -4.84
C GLU A 96 9.11 -9.53 -5.37
N LEU A 97 9.72 -8.37 -5.08
CA LEU A 97 9.17 -7.03 -5.37
C LEU A 97 8.81 -6.81 -6.85
N THR A 98 9.58 -7.38 -7.77
CA THR A 98 9.34 -7.27 -9.22
C THR A 98 8.09 -8.02 -9.68
N ARG A 99 7.59 -8.96 -8.88
CA ARG A 99 6.43 -9.81 -9.19
C ARG A 99 5.21 -9.47 -8.33
N VAL A 100 5.27 -8.43 -7.51
CA VAL A 100 4.17 -7.98 -6.67
C VAL A 100 3.39 -6.86 -7.35
N ILE A 101 2.08 -7.04 -7.43
CA ILE A 101 1.10 -6.02 -7.79
C ILE A 101 0.63 -5.37 -6.48
N VAL A 102 0.64 -4.04 -6.47
CA VAL A 102 0.18 -3.23 -5.34
C VAL A 102 -1.18 -2.64 -5.69
N GLU A 103 -2.18 -2.89 -4.85
CA GLU A 103 -3.51 -2.32 -4.92
C GLU A 103 -3.76 -1.47 -3.67
N VAL A 104 -4.39 -0.31 -3.83
CA VAL A 104 -4.71 0.61 -2.74
C VAL A 104 -6.20 0.88 -2.72
N SER A 105 -6.83 0.58 -1.59
CA SER A 105 -8.23 0.92 -1.32
C SER A 105 -8.29 2.13 -0.39
N LEU A 106 -8.71 3.28 -0.92
CA LEU A 106 -8.91 4.51 -0.15
C LEU A 106 -10.35 4.57 0.36
N LEU A 107 -10.52 4.77 1.66
CA LEU A 107 -11.83 4.83 2.27
C LEU A 107 -12.36 6.25 2.31
N THR A 108 -13.67 6.38 2.11
CA THR A 108 -14.42 7.57 2.49
C THR A 108 -15.03 7.34 3.88
N PRO A 109 -15.14 8.37 4.73
CA PRO A 109 -15.92 8.29 5.96
C PRO A 109 -17.36 7.85 5.71
#